data_AF-A0A8H6QDC9-F1
#
_entry.id   AF-A0A8H6QDC9-F1
#
_cell.length_a   1.000
_cell.length_b   1.000
_cell.length_c   1.000
_cell.angle_alpha   90.00
_cell.angle_beta   90.00
_cell.angle_gamma   90.00
#
_symmetry.space_group_name_H-M   'P 1'
#
loop_
_entity.id
_entity.type
_entity.pdbx_description
1 polymer ?
#
loop_
_entity_poly.entity_id
_entity_poly.type
_entity_poly.pdbx_seq_one_letter_code
_entity_poly.pdbx_strand_id
1 'polypeptide(L)'
;MKLPLASLLALAGLRSVLADPQTCEKEAQFVKQEMVGQKYDDAIANALQSDPIRVLHPGDMTTMEYNDSRLNVHVDENDEILSANCA
;
A
#
# COMPACT_ATOMS: atom_id res chain seq x y z
N MET A 1 -43.28 12.97 25.47
CA MET A 1 -42.12 12.17 25.93
C MET A 1 -42.20 10.77 25.36
N LYS A 2 -41.30 10.40 24.43
CA LYS A 2 -40.52 9.15 24.40
C LYS A 2 -39.85 9.06 23.02
N LEU A 3 -38.51 9.11 23.05
CA LEU A 3 -37.62 9.20 21.90
C LEU A 3 -37.67 7.94 21.02
N PRO A 4 -37.52 8.06 19.69
CA PRO A 4 -37.30 6.91 18.82
C PRO A 4 -35.94 6.28 19.09
N LEU A 5 -35.95 4.95 19.15
CA LEU A 5 -34.81 4.05 19.36
C LEU A 5 -33.89 4.08 18.13
N ALA A 6 -33.08 5.14 18.00
CA ALA A 6 -31.92 5.19 17.12
C ALA A 6 -30.75 4.52 17.86
N SER A 7 -30.66 3.20 17.77
CA SER A 7 -29.44 2.50 18.21
C SER A 7 -28.41 2.59 17.10
N LEU A 8 -27.45 3.46 17.39
CA LEU A 8 -26.23 3.79 16.67
C LEU A 8 -25.59 2.61 15.94
N LEU A 9 -25.26 2.85 14.68
CA LEU A 9 -24.16 2.20 13.98
C LEU A 9 -22.93 2.21 14.89
N ALA A 10 -22.54 1.03 15.39
CA ALA A 10 -21.26 0.85 16.04
C ALA A 10 -20.17 1.08 14.99
N LEU A 11 -19.34 2.10 15.21
CA LEU A 11 -18.11 2.37 14.48
C LEU A 11 -17.26 1.09 14.35
N ALA A 12 -17.36 0.40 13.21
CA ALA A 12 -16.31 -0.48 12.72
C ALA A 12 -15.21 0.40 12.10
N GLY A 13 -14.58 1.22 12.96
CA GLY A 13 -13.73 2.34 12.55
C GLY A 13 -12.50 2.46 13.43
N LEU A 14 -11.76 1.37 13.60
CA LEU A 14 -10.32 1.47 13.81
C LEU A 14 -9.67 0.90 12.55
N ARG A 15 -9.47 1.76 11.54
CA ARG A 15 -8.45 1.47 10.53
C ARG A 15 -7.13 1.79 11.20
N SER A 16 -6.40 0.74 11.53
CA SER A 16 -5.08 0.77 12.15
C SER A 16 -4.20 1.79 11.43
N VAL A 17 -3.82 2.85 12.15
CA VAL A 17 -2.88 3.90 11.70
C VAL A 17 -1.43 3.39 11.82
N LEU A 18 -1.21 2.08 11.68
CA LEU A 18 0.07 1.44 11.91
C LEU A 18 0.39 0.55 10.72
N ALA A 19 1.65 0.61 10.28
CA ALA A 19 2.30 -0.37 9.42
C ALA A 19 1.72 -1.77 9.67
N ASP A 20 0.90 -2.24 8.71
CA ASP A 20 0.13 -3.48 8.81
C ASP A 20 0.49 -4.38 7.63
N PRO A 21 1.08 -5.56 7.88
CA PRO A 21 1.43 -6.50 6.84
C PRO A 21 0.25 -6.90 5.95
N GLN A 22 -0.98 -6.94 6.50
CA GLN A 22 -2.16 -7.28 5.70
C GLN A 22 -2.53 -6.18 4.71
N THR A 23 -2.26 -4.93 5.05
CA THR A 23 -2.46 -3.77 4.17
C THR A 23 -1.42 -3.80 3.05
N CYS A 24 -0.14 -4.02 3.39
CA CYS A 24 0.91 -4.20 2.38
C CYS A 24 0.56 -5.30 1.38
N GLU A 25 0.17 -6.49 1.85
CA GLU A 25 -0.12 -7.61 0.95
C GLU A 25 -1.28 -7.33 0.00
N LYS A 26 -2.35 -6.70 0.50
CA LYS A 26 -3.50 -6.30 -0.35
C LYS A 26 -3.07 -5.29 -1.41
N GLU A 27 -2.26 -4.30 -1.03
CA GLU A 27 -1.79 -3.28 -1.94
C GLU A 27 -0.78 -3.82 -2.96
N ALA A 28 0.13 -4.71 -2.56
CA ALA A 28 1.02 -5.38 -3.50
C ALA A 28 0.25 -6.18 -4.56
N GLN A 29 -0.85 -6.86 -4.19
CA GLN A 29 -1.71 -7.53 -5.17
C GLN A 29 -2.42 -6.54 -6.08
N PHE A 30 -2.97 -5.45 -5.53
CA PHE A 30 -3.63 -4.41 -6.31
C PHE A 30 -2.68 -3.78 -7.33
N VAL A 31 -1.46 -3.41 -6.93
CA VAL A 31 -0.44 -2.86 -7.83
C VAL A 31 -0.13 -3.82 -8.97
N LYS A 32 0.07 -5.11 -8.67
CA LYS A 32 0.35 -6.14 -9.69
C LYS A 32 -0.81 -6.36 -10.68
N GLN A 33 -2.04 -6.16 -10.26
CA GLN A 33 -3.23 -6.42 -11.08
C GLN A 33 -3.63 -5.19 -11.91
N GLU A 34 -3.53 -4.00 -11.33
CA GLU A 34 -4.18 -2.80 -11.87
C GLU A 34 -3.18 -1.72 -12.32
N MET A 35 -1.93 -1.74 -11.83
CA MET A 35 -0.99 -0.62 -12.01
C MET A 35 0.25 -0.94 -12.85
N VAL A 36 0.47 -2.20 -13.22
CA VAL A 36 1.61 -2.58 -14.09
C VAL A 36 1.54 -1.85 -15.44
N GLY A 37 2.66 -1.27 -15.85
CA GLY A 37 2.80 -0.45 -17.06
C GLY A 37 2.37 1.01 -16.90
N GLN A 38 1.89 1.41 -15.71
CA GLN A 38 1.68 2.83 -15.39
C GLN A 38 2.96 3.44 -14.82
N LYS A 39 3.19 4.74 -15.06
CA LYS A 39 4.30 5.46 -14.45
C LYS A 39 4.02 5.67 -12.95
N TYR A 40 4.96 5.29 -12.09
CA TYR A 40 4.88 5.58 -10.67
C TYR A 40 5.06 7.08 -10.43
N ASP A 41 4.08 7.71 -9.80
CA ASP A 41 4.06 9.14 -9.51
C ASP A 41 3.43 9.44 -8.14
N ASP A 42 3.35 10.73 -7.79
CA ASP A 42 2.78 11.17 -6.51
C ASP A 42 1.31 10.78 -6.35
N ALA A 43 0.54 10.65 -7.44
CA ALA A 43 -0.86 10.26 -7.36
C ALA A 43 -0.99 8.79 -6.95
N ILE A 44 -0.16 7.91 -7.53
CA ILE A 44 -0.07 6.51 -7.12
C ILE A 44 0.45 6.39 -5.68
N ALA A 45 1.52 7.14 -5.33
CA ALA A 45 2.08 7.12 -3.98
C ALA A 45 1.05 7.51 -2.91
N ASN A 46 0.26 8.56 -3.16
CA ASN A 46 -0.77 9.03 -2.23
C ASN A 46 -2.02 8.12 -2.16
N ALA A 47 -2.25 7.29 -3.18
CA ALA A 47 -3.36 6.34 -3.19
C ALA A 47 -3.09 5.12 -2.30
N LEU A 48 -1.82 4.76 -2.11
CA LEU A 48 -1.37 3.65 -1.30
C LEU A 48 -1.28 4.05 0.19
N GLN A 49 -1.62 3.12 1.07
CA GLN A 49 -1.71 3.32 2.52
C GLN A 49 -0.62 2.56 3.29
N SER A 50 0.13 1.68 2.62
CA SER A 50 1.30 1.02 3.21
C SER A 50 2.31 2.07 3.67
N ASP A 51 2.93 1.83 4.81
CA ASP A 51 3.98 2.69 5.36
C ASP A 51 5.05 1.81 6.03
N PRO A 52 6.32 1.82 5.57
CA PRO A 52 6.84 2.65 4.48
C PRO A 52 6.58 2.09 3.08
N ILE A 53 6.61 2.97 2.07
CA ILE A 53 6.70 2.58 0.65
C ILE A 53 8.14 2.81 0.18
N ARG A 54 8.70 1.85 -0.55
CA ARG A 54 10.02 1.96 -1.20
C ARG A 54 9.86 1.70 -2.70
N VAL A 55 10.33 2.63 -3.51
CA VAL A 55 10.49 2.42 -4.96
C VAL A 55 11.86 1.81 -5.19
N LEU A 56 11.94 0.77 -6.00
CA LEU A 56 13.17 0.08 -6.36
C LEU A 56 13.39 0.18 -7.88
N HIS A 57 14.52 0.76 -8.25
CA HIS A 57 14.94 0.90 -9.64
C HIS A 57 15.95 -0.19 -10.05
N PRO A 58 16.11 -0.45 -11.36
CA PRO A 58 17.14 -1.37 -11.83
C PRO A 58 18.53 -0.93 -11.40
N GLY A 59 19.27 -1.83 -10.75
CA GLY A 59 20.64 -1.59 -10.27
C GLY A 59 20.74 -1.05 -8.85
N ASP A 60 19.62 -0.76 -8.18
CA ASP A 60 19.63 -0.33 -6.78
C ASP A 60 20.29 -1.38 -5.87
N MET A 61 21.33 -0.96 -5.16
CA MET A 61 21.96 -1.78 -4.14
C MET A 61 21.24 -1.59 -2.82
N THR A 62 20.45 -2.60 -2.43
CA THR A 62 19.75 -2.62 -1.14
C THR A 62 20.22 -3.78 -0.27
N THR A 63 20.10 -3.61 1.05
CA THR A 63 20.31 -4.71 1.99
C THR A 63 19.07 -5.60 2.05
N MET A 64 19.26 -6.91 2.23
CA MET A 64 18.19 -7.92 2.34
C MET A 64 17.43 -7.88 3.68
N GLU A 65 17.26 -6.71 4.26
CA GLU A 65 16.44 -6.52 5.46
C GLU A 65 14.98 -6.82 5.14
N TYR A 66 14.31 -7.57 6.02
CA TYR A 66 12.89 -7.89 5.92
C TYR A 66 12.04 -6.99 6.82
N ASN A 67 11.03 -6.35 6.22
CA ASN A 67 9.96 -5.58 6.84
C ASN A 67 8.65 -5.97 6.12
N ASP A 68 7.81 -6.74 6.80
CA ASP A 68 6.55 -7.28 6.27
C ASP A 68 5.47 -6.23 6.01
N SER A 69 5.64 -5.01 6.55
CA SER A 69 4.74 -3.88 6.36
C SER A 69 5.20 -2.91 5.27
N ARG A 70 6.44 -3.08 4.75
CA ARG A 70 7.00 -2.21 3.71
C ARG A 70 6.59 -2.67 2.33
N LEU A 71 5.87 -1.81 1.61
CA LEU A 71 5.53 -2.05 0.22
C LEU A 71 6.70 -1.64 -0.67
N ASN A 72 7.30 -2.61 -1.35
CA ASN A 72 8.27 -2.33 -2.40
C ASN A 72 7.55 -2.30 -3.75
N VAL A 73 7.72 -1.21 -4.49
CA VAL A 73 7.26 -1.07 -5.87
C VAL A 73 8.47 -1.15 -6.79
N HIS A 74 8.51 -2.15 -7.65
CA HIS A 74 9.58 -2.32 -8.63
C HIS A 74 9.20 -1.59 -9.91
N VAL A 75 10.06 -0.70 -10.37
CA VAL A 75 9.86 0.06 -11.60
C VAL A 75 10.99 -0.20 -12.59
N ASP A 76 10.78 0.15 -13.85
CA ASP A 76 11.81 0.15 -14.87
C ASP A 76 12.62 1.47 -14.90
N GLU A 77 13.48 1.63 -15.91
CA GLU A 77 14.31 2.84 -16.09
C GLU A 77 13.49 4.10 -16.42
N ASN A 78 12.22 3.97 -16.77
CA ASN A 78 11.29 5.06 -17.07
C ASN A 78 10.26 5.31 -15.95
N ASP A 79 10.46 4.69 -14.79
CA ASP A 79 9.51 4.63 -13.66
C ASP A 79 8.19 3.90 -13.98
N GLU A 80 8.12 3.06 -15.01
CA GLU A 80 6.95 2.23 -15.26
C GLU A 80 6.91 1.05 -14.27
N ILE A 81 5.77 0.85 -13.61
CA ILE A 81 5.59 -0.20 -12.61
C ILE A 81 5.67 -1.57 -13.27
N LEU A 82 6.58 -2.41 -12.75
CA LEU A 82 6.76 -3.79 -13.19
C LEU A 82 6.09 -4.78 -12.24
N SER A 83 6.21 -4.56 -10.92
CA SER A 83 5.64 -5.44 -9.90
C SER A 83 5.67 -4.81 -8.51
N ALA A 84 5.15 -5.52 -7.50
CA ALA A 84 5.26 -5.13 -6.09
C ALA A 84 5.31 -6.34 -5.16
N ASN A 85 5.97 -6.17 -3.99
CA ASN A 85 6.02 -7.16 -2.91
C ASN A 85 6.22 -6.51 -1.52
N CYS A 86 5.91 -7.26 -0.47
CA CYS A 86 6.17 -6.86 0.92
C CYS A 86 7.50 -7.47 1.39
N ALA A 87 8.45 -6.61 1.77
CA ALA A 87 9.76 -6.99 2.27
C ALA A 87 10.56 -5.80 2.81
#